data_AF-A0A452XBX4-F1
#
_entry.id   AF-A0A452XBX4-F1
#
_cell.length_a   1.000
_cell.length_b   1.000
_cell.length_c   1.000
_cell.angle_alpha   90.00
_cell.angle_beta   90.00
_cell.angle_gamma   90.00
#
_symmetry.space_group_name_H-M   'P 1'
#
loop_
_entity.id
_entity.type
_entity.pdbx_description
1 polymer ?
#
loop_
_entity_poly.entity_id
_entity_poly.type
_entity_poly.pdbx_seq_one_letter_code
_entity_poly.pdbx_strand_id
1 'polypeptide(L)' 'MWFVPKQVILTKDNLLKRRWVGSSRCCFCDHDETIQHLFIDCPLAKLLWQTIHIAFNIVPLISIESLFGTWLAGV' A
#
# COMPACT_ATOMS: atom_id res chain seq x y z
N MET A 1 -6.29 2.44 -9.70
CA MET A 1 -5.67 2.69 -8.37
C MET A 1 -6.20 3.97 -7.67
N TRP A 2 -7.35 4.52 -8.09
CA TRP A 2 -7.93 5.79 -7.62
C TRP A 2 -8.38 5.85 -6.14
N PHE A 3 -8.63 4.71 -5.50
CA PHE A 3 -9.16 4.64 -4.14
C PHE A 3 -8.10 4.73 -3.03
N VAL A 4 -6.82 4.48 -3.35
CA VAL A 4 -5.71 4.56 -2.40
C VAL A 4 -5.53 5.99 -1.84
N PRO A 5 -5.45 7.07 -2.65
CA PRO A 5 -5.30 8.43 -2.11
C PRO A 5 -6.55 8.89 -1.36
N LYS A 6 -7.72 8.36 -1.72
CA LYS A 6 -8.98 8.62 -1.00
C LYS A 6 -9.09 7.84 0.32
N GLN A 7 -8.10 6.99 0.65
CA GLN A 7 -8.10 6.14 1.83
C GLN A 7 -9.37 5.26 1.97
N VAL A 8 -10.02 4.92 0.87
CA VAL A 8 -11.28 4.15 0.86
C VAL A 8 -11.11 2.71 0.40
N ILE A 9 -9.86 2.26 0.24
CA ILE A 9 -9.58 0.85 -0.04
C ILE A 9 -10.01 -0.01 1.14
N LEU A 10 -10.45 -1.22 0.81
CA LEU A 10 -10.83 -2.26 1.76
C LEU A 10 -9.60 -2.86 2.45
N THR A 11 -8.75 -2.03 3.06
CA THR A 11 -7.76 -2.47 4.04
C THR A 11 -8.46 -2.86 5.33
N LYS A 12 -7.85 -3.74 6.12
CA LYS A 12 -8.50 -4.24 7.35
C LYS A 12 -8.81 -3.12 8.34
N ASP A 13 -7.99 -2.08 8.43
CA ASP A 13 -8.30 -0.89 9.25
C ASP A 13 -9.59 -0.19 8.80
N ASN A 14 -9.84 -0.11 7.48
CA ASN A 14 -11.05 0.49 6.92
C ASN A 14 -12.27 -0.42 7.03
N LEU A 15 -12.08 -1.74 6.98
CA LEU A 15 -13.14 -2.72 7.25
C LEU A 15 -13.61 -2.64 8.70
N LEU A 16 -12.67 -2.51 9.64
CA LEU A 16 -12.98 -2.33 11.07
C LEU A 16 -13.79 -1.05 11.32
N LYS A 17 -13.45 0.07 10.67
CA LYS A 17 -14.24 1.32 10.73
C LYS A 17 -15.68 1.13 10.22
N ARG A 18 -15.93 0.15 9.36
CA ARG A 18 -17.27 -0.21 8.83
C ARG A 18 -17.97 -1.30 9.65
N ARG A 19 -17.51 -1.59 10.88
CA ARG A 19 -18.03 -2.64 11.76
C ARG A 19 -17.89 -4.07 11.21
N TRP A 20 -16.93 -4.31 10.33
CA TRP A 20 -16.57 -5.68 9.97
C TRP A 20 -15.91 -6.38 11.16
N VAL A 21 -16.22 -7.67 11.34
CA VAL A 21 -15.68 -8.48 12.45
C VAL A 21 -14.53 -9.31 11.92
N GLY A 22 -13.31 -8.99 12.36
CA GLY A 22 -12.11 -9.77 12.09
C GLY A 22 -10.85 -9.08 12.60
N SER A 23 -9.68 -9.61 12.23
CA SER A 23 -8.39 -9.09 12.71
C SER A 23 -7.99 -7.81 11.97
N SER A 24 -7.36 -6.88 12.68
CA SER A 24 -6.67 -5.72 12.10
C SER A 24 -5.32 -6.08 11.47
N ARG A 25 -4.78 -7.28 11.75
CA ARG A 25 -3.41 -7.66 11.36
C ARG A 25 -3.28 -7.90 9.86
N CYS A 26 -2.16 -7.47 9.30
CA CYS A 26 -1.74 -7.71 7.93
C CYS A 26 -1.66 -9.21 7.62
N CYS A 27 -2.08 -9.61 6.42
CA CYS A 27 -1.96 -11.01 5.97
C CYS A 27 -0.51 -11.49 5.81
N PHE A 28 0.43 -10.56 5.66
CA PHE A 28 1.81 -10.86 5.29
C PHE A 28 2.81 -10.67 6.44
N CYS A 29 2.39 -10.07 7.56
CA CYS A 29 3.20 -9.92 8.76
C CYS A 29 2.34 -9.58 10.00
N ASP A 30 2.92 -9.64 11.20
CA ASP A 30 2.22 -9.42 12.47
C ASP A 30 1.94 -7.95 12.86
N HIS A 31 1.90 -7.03 11.89
CA HIS A 31 1.57 -5.61 12.13
C HIS A 31 0.14 -5.30 11.68
N ASP A 32 -0.45 -4.21 12.17
CA ASP A 32 -1.77 -3.76 11.71
C ASP A 32 -1.75 -3.36 10.23
N GLU A 33 -2.75 -3.82 9.49
CA GLU A 33 -2.91 -3.55 8.07
C GLU A 33 -3.54 -2.17 7.85
N THR A 34 -2.69 -1.21 7.51
CA THR A 34 -3.09 0.10 7.00
C THR A 34 -2.71 0.22 5.52
N ILE A 35 -3.24 1.22 4.82
CA ILE A 35 -2.87 1.47 3.42
C ILE A 35 -1.36 1.76 3.30
N GLN A 36 -0.78 2.56 4.21
CA GLN A 36 0.68 2.80 4.20
C GLN A 36 1.46 1.51 4.45
N HIS A 37 1.04 0.73 5.45
CA HIS A 37 1.71 -0.52 5.76
C HIS A 37 1.65 -1.51 4.60
N LEU A 38 0.48 -1.74 4.02
CA LEU A 38 0.28 -2.71 2.94
C LEU A 38 1.10 -2.39 1.68
N PHE A 39 1.27 -1.10 1.35
CA PHE A 39 1.93 -0.68 0.11
C PHE A 39 3.39 -0.24 0.27
N ILE A 40 3.85 0.09 1.49
CA ILE A 40 5.19 0.67 1.72
C ILE A 40 5.94 -0.12 2.80
N ASP A 41 5.39 -0.21 4.02
CA ASP A 41 6.16 -0.69 5.18
C ASP A 41 6.25 -2.21 5.30
N CYS A 42 5.26 -2.93 4.74
CA CYS A 42 5.18 -4.37 4.80
C CYS A 42 6.44 -5.00 4.18
N PRO A 43 7.06 -6.02 4.82
CA PRO A 43 8.22 -6.69 4.27
C PRO A 43 8.02 -7.20 2.83
N LEU A 44 6.81 -7.70 2.52
CA LEU A 44 6.46 -8.10 1.16
C LEU A 44 6.44 -6.91 0.19
N ALA A 45 5.88 -5.77 0.60
CA ALA A 45 5.86 -4.56 -0.23
C ALA A 45 7.28 -4.05 -0.52
N LYS A 46 8.16 -4.07 0.49
CA LYS A 46 9.58 -3.70 0.31
C LYS A 46 10.28 -4.61 -0.70
N LEU A 47 10.05 -5.92 -0.64
CA LEU A 47 10.63 -6.86 -1.59
C LEU A 47 10.11 -6.62 -3.03
N LEU A 48 8.82 -6.34 -3.18
CA LEU A 48 8.23 -5.99 -4.47
C LEU A 48 8.86 -4.70 -5.02
N TRP A 49 9.01 -3.67 -4.20
CA TRP A 49 9.65 -2.42 -4.62
C TRP A 49 11.12 -2.58 -4.99
N GLN A 50 11.86 -3.40 -4.25
CA GLN A 50 13.23 -3.76 -4.61
C GLN A 50 13.28 -4.47 -5.97
N THR A 51 12.36 -5.41 -6.21
CA THR A 51 12.27 -6.13 -7.49
C THR A 51 11.96 -5.19 -8.64
N ILE A 52 10.99 -4.27 -8.47
CA ILE A 52 10.63 -3.26 -9.46
C ILE A 52 11.80 -2.30 -9.71
N HIS A 53 12.49 -1.86 -8.67
CA HIS A 53 13.67 -1.01 -8.81
C HIS A 53 14.77 -1.72 -9.61
N ILE A 54 15.03 -3.00 -9.33
CA ILE A 54 16.04 -3.77 -10.09
C ILE A 54 15.61 -3.98 -11.55
N ALA A 55 14.34 -4.32 -11.78
CA ALA A 55 13.84 -4.65 -13.12
C ALA A 55 13.67 -3.43 -14.03
N PHE A 56 13.27 -2.29 -13.46
CA PHE A 56 12.87 -1.09 -14.23
C PHE A 56 13.69 0.17 -13.91
N ASN A 57 14.64 0.09 -12.96
CA ASN A 57 15.43 1.23 -12.47
C ASN A 57 14.57 2.40 -11.95
N ILE A 58 13.41 2.08 -11.38
CA ILE A 58 12.46 3.05 -10.83
C ILE A 58 12.75 3.23 -9.35
N VAL A 59 12.99 4.48 -8.91
CA VAL A 59 13.26 4.85 -7.52
C VAL A 59 12.16 4.30 -6.58
N PRO A 60 12.53 3.60 -5.50
CA PRO A 60 11.57 3.00 -4.57
C PRO A 60 10.74 4.07 -3.87
N LEU A 61 9.48 3.76 -3.62
CA LEU A 61 8.49 4.74 -3.19
C LEU A 61 8.62 5.10 -1.72
N ILE A 62 8.68 6.39 -1.48
CA ILE A 62 8.78 7.02 -0.16
C ILE A 62 7.44 7.60 0.31
N SER A 63 6.44 7.72 -0.57
CA SER A 63 5.11 8.22 -0.19
C SER A 63 3.98 7.67 -1.07
N ILE A 64 2.79 7.53 -0.48
CA ILE A 64 1.56 7.19 -1.21
C ILE A 64 1.28 8.23 -2.31
N GLU A 65 1.62 9.51 -2.10
CA GLU A 65 1.44 10.55 -3.11
C GLU A 65 2.34 10.34 -4.34
N SER A 66 3.59 9.91 -4.14
CA SER A 66 4.51 9.59 -5.25
C SER A 66 4.05 8.38 -6.08
N LEU A 67 3.30 7.46 -5.45
CA LEU A 67 2.65 6.30 -6.09
C LEU A 67 1.56 6.73 -7.08
N PHE A 68 0.92 7.89 -6.86
CA PHE A 68 -0.14 8.43 -7.73
C PHE A 68 0.35 9.51 -8.68
N GLY A 69 1.35 10.30 -8.28
CA GLY A 69 1.91 11.36 -9.11
C GLY A 69 2.34 10.84 -10.48
N THR A 70 2.98 9.67 -10.54
CA THR A 70 3.41 9.03 -11.79
C THR A 70 2.26 8.43 -12.60
N TRP A 71 1.16 8.01 -11.97
CA TRP A 71 -0.01 7.43 -12.64
C TRP A 71 -1.01 8.50 -13.13
N LEU A 72 -1.13 9.63 -12.41
CA LEU A 72 -1.98 10.77 -12.77
C LEU A 72 -1.30 11.76 -13.72
N ALA A 73 0.04 11.81 -13.76
CA ALA A 73 0.78 12.69 -14.67
C ALA A 73 0.78 12.22 -16.15
N GLY A 74 0.06 11.16 -16.49
CA GLY A 74 -0.21 10.77 -17.87
C GLY A 74 0.92 9.98 -18.53
N VAL A 75 0.68 8.68 -18.66
CA VAL A 75 0.85 8.03 -19.97
C VAL A 75 -0.45 8.23 -20.72
#